data_AF-A0A3R7CMH8-F1
#
_entry.id   AF-A0A3R7CMH8-F1
#
_cell.length_a   1.000
_cell.length_b   1.000
_cell.length_c   1.000
_cell.angle_alpha   90.00
_cell.angle_beta   90.00
_cell.angle_gamma   90.00
#
_symmetry.space_group_name_H-M   'P 1'
#
loop_
_entity.id
_entity.type
_entity.pdbx_description
1 polymer ?
#
loop_
_entity_poly.entity_id
_entity_poly.type
_entity_poly.pdbx_seq_one_letter_code
_entity_poly.pdbx_strand_id
1 'polypeptide(L)'
;MSNGSCSTNTPGSQPVLHSSNDVFAETSNTNFSPNQCLPPVPNGEVVEETHQKAFNDVPNTSPPQVAHNERPHLYRKLDSIKNWSVNTFKCTKQIIEEKIGAATPTCDEKLDLRIETLRQMQRQYRTLLDDARRFSLSLAKTVQIQREFAGHLAHVGQQQPELTGEFACNAELQKAATTNGEKLLCVFEAFCGGLNTLVNQTFEDTMLTIRNMNAARVEFDAYRKEAESIRLTSKKSNQSDAVIQRRLDEALTRFQISEENFLDLKAAVDVKMRLLHENRVRVMQHNLSLLNNATSAYFSGDVDKLDLTLRQFNVKIMSPHTVTSRWSKKQPSRSDSLDHPSQPVCAPKPPSKNSNLSGISNGSRSTLH
;
A
#
# COMPACT_ATOMS: atom_id res chain seq x y z
N MET A 1 -21.95 64.34 -6.69
CA MET A 1 -23.37 64.71 -6.72
C MET A 1 -24.18 63.46 -6.36
N SER A 2 -25.22 63.66 -5.56
CA SER A 2 -25.88 62.74 -4.62
C SER A 2 -26.55 61.47 -5.19
N ASN A 3 -26.66 60.44 -4.33
CA ASN A 3 -27.90 59.79 -3.83
C ASN A 3 -27.49 58.49 -3.10
N GLY A 4 -27.75 58.27 -1.80
CA GLY A 4 -29.07 58.03 -1.17
C GLY A 4 -29.35 56.51 -1.14
N SER A 5 -29.40 55.82 0.02
CA SER A 5 -30.67 55.40 0.64
C SER A 5 -30.50 54.73 2.03
N CYS A 6 -31.40 55.12 2.95
CA CYS A 6 -32.11 54.37 4.02
C CYS A 6 -32.36 52.86 3.75
N SER A 7 -32.75 51.95 4.67
CA SER A 7 -33.01 51.90 6.13
C SER A 7 -33.43 50.45 6.52
N THR A 8 -33.34 50.13 7.82
CA THR A 8 -34.21 49.24 8.67
C THR A 8 -34.26 47.69 8.56
N ASN A 9 -33.66 47.04 9.58
CA ASN A 9 -34.18 46.10 10.62
C ASN A 9 -35.33 45.07 10.42
N THR A 10 -34.96 43.79 10.72
CA THR A 10 -35.62 42.69 11.51
C THR A 10 -36.89 41.95 11.02
N PRO A 11 -37.26 40.74 11.54
CA PRO A 11 -36.48 39.61 12.11
C PRO A 11 -36.95 38.18 11.67
N GLY A 12 -36.16 37.14 11.99
CA GLY A 12 -36.64 35.81 12.42
C GLY A 12 -36.92 34.72 11.37
N SER A 13 -36.18 33.60 11.42
CA SER A 13 -36.70 32.22 11.50
C SER A 13 -35.55 31.21 11.49
N GLN A 14 -35.46 30.41 12.55
CA GLN A 14 -34.63 29.20 12.63
C GLN A 14 -35.24 28.09 11.76
N PRO A 15 -34.42 27.12 11.31
CA PRO A 15 -34.87 25.75 11.20
C PRO A 15 -34.19 24.86 12.24
N VAL A 16 -35.05 24.17 12.99
CA VAL A 16 -34.78 23.03 13.86
C VAL A 16 -34.18 21.90 13.01
N LEU A 17 -33.00 21.39 13.39
CA LEU A 17 -32.49 20.11 12.89
C LEU A 17 -32.51 19.07 14.01
N HIS A 18 -33.28 18.03 13.74
CA HIS A 18 -33.48 16.84 14.55
C HIS A 18 -32.15 16.15 14.86
N SER A 19 -31.97 15.86 16.16
CA SER A 19 -31.04 14.86 16.67
C SER A 19 -31.50 13.47 16.23
N SER A 20 -30.69 12.79 15.44
CA SER A 20 -30.72 11.32 15.31
C SER A 20 -29.34 10.79 15.63
N ASN A 21 -29.25 10.14 16.79
CA ASN A 21 -28.19 9.22 17.15
C ASN A 21 -28.26 8.02 16.20
N ASP A 22 -27.22 7.78 15.41
CA ASP A 22 -26.97 6.46 14.84
C ASP A 22 -25.51 6.07 15.10
N VAL A 23 -25.38 5.13 16.05
CA VAL A 23 -24.18 4.39 16.40
C VAL A 23 -23.89 3.44 15.24
N PHE A 24 -22.92 3.78 14.39
CA PHE A 24 -22.35 2.82 13.45
C PHE A 24 -21.14 2.13 14.08
N ALA A 25 -21.34 0.87 14.43
CA ALA A 25 -20.27 -0.06 14.77
C ALA A 25 -19.40 -0.33 13.53
N GLU A 26 -18.21 0.28 13.47
CA GLU A 26 -17.18 -0.13 12.52
C GLU A 26 -16.54 -1.44 13.00
N THR A 27 -16.89 -2.52 12.32
CA THR A 27 -16.19 -3.81 12.40
C THR A 27 -14.80 -3.64 11.82
N SER A 28 -13.80 -3.64 12.71
CA SER A 28 -12.38 -3.75 12.44
C SER A 28 -12.08 -4.94 11.51
N ASN A 29 -12.01 -4.69 10.21
CA ASN A 29 -11.69 -5.71 9.23
C ASN A 29 -10.16 -5.84 9.09
N THR A 30 -9.54 -6.45 10.11
CA THR A 30 -8.14 -6.88 10.03
C THR A 30 -8.09 -8.19 9.24
N ASN A 31 -7.68 -8.11 7.97
CA ASN A 31 -7.31 -9.30 7.19
C ASN A 31 -6.14 -10.01 7.89
N PHE A 32 -6.44 -11.14 8.55
CA PHE A 32 -5.47 -12.00 9.22
C PHE A 32 -4.80 -12.93 8.21
N SER A 33 -3.50 -12.74 7.97
CA SER A 33 -2.64 -13.83 7.46
C SER A 33 -2.08 -14.60 8.67
N PRO A 34 -2.29 -15.92 8.76
CA PRO A 34 -1.80 -16.74 9.87
C PRO A 34 -0.26 -16.81 9.99
N ASN A 35 0.48 -16.29 9.01
CA ASN A 35 1.95 -16.28 8.99
C ASN A 35 2.61 -15.10 9.71
N GLN A 36 1.87 -14.12 10.25
CA GLN A 36 2.46 -12.94 10.93
C GLN A 36 2.77 -13.15 12.43
N CYS A 37 2.40 -14.29 13.01
CA CYS A 37 2.50 -14.55 14.46
C CYS A 37 3.63 -15.52 14.85
N LEU A 38 4.46 -15.96 13.91
CA LEU A 38 5.61 -16.83 14.20
C LEU A 38 6.88 -15.98 14.34
N PRO A 39 7.72 -16.20 15.39
CA PRO A 39 9.05 -15.63 15.42
C PRO A 39 9.85 -16.12 14.20
N PRO A 40 10.84 -15.35 13.70
CA PRO A 40 11.61 -15.73 12.53
C PRO A 40 12.24 -17.11 12.72
N VAL A 41 12.12 -17.95 11.70
CA VAL A 41 12.80 -19.25 11.60
C VAL A 41 14.30 -18.98 11.53
N PRO A 42 15.18 -19.74 12.20
CA PRO A 42 16.62 -19.57 12.07
C PRO A 42 17.02 -19.74 10.59
N ASN A 43 17.61 -18.68 10.01
CA ASN A 43 18.22 -18.74 8.68
C ASN A 43 19.37 -19.75 8.75
N GLY A 44 19.19 -20.91 8.13
CA GLY A 44 20.33 -21.69 7.67
C GLY A 44 20.98 -20.90 6.53
N GLU A 45 22.29 -20.65 6.64
CA GLU A 45 23.10 -20.19 5.51
C GLU A 45 22.81 -21.07 4.29
N VAL A 46 22.13 -20.51 3.29
CA VAL A 46 22.16 -21.04 1.93
C VAL A 46 23.44 -20.50 1.33
N VAL A 47 24.50 -21.29 1.37
CA VAL A 47 25.69 -21.06 0.56
C VAL A 47 25.28 -21.32 -0.89
N GLU A 48 25.10 -20.25 -1.66
CA GLU A 48 24.83 -20.29 -3.10
C GLU A 48 26.16 -20.57 -3.82
N GLU A 49 26.50 -21.86 -3.98
CA GLU A 49 27.65 -22.27 -4.79
C GLU A 49 27.28 -22.21 -6.28
N THR A 50 27.65 -21.11 -6.93
CA THR A 50 27.70 -20.99 -8.39
C THR A 50 28.71 -21.97 -8.98
N HIS A 51 28.22 -23.11 -9.49
CA HIS A 51 29.01 -24.02 -10.32
C HIS A 51 29.07 -23.50 -11.76
N GLN A 52 30.26 -23.05 -12.18
CA GLN A 52 30.63 -22.84 -13.57
C GLN A 52 31.44 -24.03 -14.08
N LYS A 53 31.01 -24.55 -15.22
CA LYS A 53 31.43 -25.81 -15.83
C LYS A 53 32.76 -25.66 -16.58
N ALA A 54 33.73 -26.53 -16.30
CA ALA A 54 34.82 -26.86 -17.23
C ALA A 54 35.26 -28.33 -17.05
N PHE A 55 35.50 -28.98 -18.18
CA PHE A 55 35.78 -30.40 -18.42
C PHE A 55 37.29 -30.71 -18.27
N ASN A 56 37.67 -31.80 -17.58
CA ASN A 56 38.40 -32.97 -18.13
C ASN A 56 39.07 -33.87 -17.04
N ASP A 57 39.01 -35.18 -17.33
CA ASP A 57 39.90 -36.30 -16.98
C ASP A 57 39.79 -37.11 -15.65
N VAL A 58 39.13 -38.28 -15.78
CA VAL A 58 39.46 -39.70 -15.44
C VAL A 58 40.03 -40.07 -14.04
N PRO A 59 39.60 -41.21 -13.43
CA PRO A 59 39.59 -41.41 -11.98
C PRO A 59 40.79 -42.21 -11.45
N ASN A 60 41.22 -41.90 -10.22
CA ASN A 60 42.07 -42.81 -9.45
C ASN A 60 41.47 -43.07 -8.05
N THR A 61 41.32 -44.36 -7.77
CA THR A 61 40.84 -44.99 -6.55
C THR A 61 41.80 -44.80 -5.37
N SER A 62 41.28 -44.34 -4.23
CA SER A 62 41.77 -44.65 -2.87
C SER A 62 40.67 -44.35 -1.83
N PRO A 63 40.58 -45.12 -0.73
CA PRO A 63 39.37 -45.26 0.07
C PRO A 63 39.09 -44.06 0.99
N PRO A 64 37.83 -43.83 1.40
CA PRO A 64 37.47 -42.67 2.21
C PRO A 64 38.00 -42.82 3.63
N GLN A 65 38.92 -41.95 4.02
CA GLN A 65 39.33 -41.78 5.40
C GLN A 65 38.46 -40.72 6.11
N VAL A 66 37.94 -41.12 7.27
CA VAL A 66 37.45 -40.30 8.39
C VAL A 66 36.07 -39.63 8.26
N ALA A 67 35.02 -40.45 8.47
CA ALA A 67 33.76 -39.97 9.04
C ALA A 67 33.93 -39.71 10.55
N HIS A 68 34.46 -38.56 10.96
CA HIS A 68 34.49 -38.19 12.37
C HIS A 68 34.45 -36.68 12.64
N ASN A 69 33.49 -35.94 12.06
CA ASN A 69 33.18 -34.59 12.59
C ASN A 69 31.74 -34.09 12.42
N GLU A 70 30.81 -34.85 11.82
CA GLU A 70 29.44 -34.36 11.58
C GLU A 70 28.48 -34.55 12.77
N ARG A 71 28.74 -35.52 13.65
CA ARG A 71 27.85 -35.84 14.78
C ARG A 71 27.68 -34.69 15.78
N PRO A 72 28.73 -34.01 16.27
CA PRO A 72 28.57 -32.89 17.23
C PRO A 72 27.78 -31.71 16.65
N HIS A 73 27.88 -31.50 15.34
CA HIS A 73 27.16 -30.45 14.62
C HIS A 73 25.66 -30.75 14.50
N LEU A 74 25.30 -32.02 14.23
CA LEU A 74 23.91 -32.47 14.21
C LEU A 74 23.25 -32.38 15.60
N TYR A 75 23.96 -32.73 16.68
CA TYR A 75 23.44 -32.57 18.04
C TYR A 75 23.17 -31.10 18.39
N ARG A 76 24.09 -30.18 18.06
CA ARG A 76 23.87 -28.74 18.27
C ARG A 76 22.69 -28.20 17.47
N LYS A 77 22.50 -28.67 16.23
CA LYS A 77 21.33 -28.32 15.41
C LYS A 77 20.03 -28.83 16.03
N LEU A 78 20.01 -30.08 16.49
CA LEU A 78 18.84 -30.66 17.17
C LEU A 78 18.49 -29.92 18.47
N ASP A 79 19.50 -29.58 19.28
CA ASP A 79 19.31 -28.78 20.50
C ASP A 79 18.82 -27.37 20.17
N SER A 80 19.31 -26.76 19.10
CA SER A 80 18.82 -25.45 18.62
C SER A 80 17.35 -25.52 18.21
N ILE A 81 16.93 -26.56 17.48
CA ILE A 81 15.54 -26.76 17.08
C ILE A 81 14.64 -26.99 18.30
N LYS A 82 15.11 -27.78 19.27
CA LYS A 82 14.39 -28.02 20.54
C LYS A 82 14.22 -26.73 21.34
N ASN A 83 15.29 -25.93 21.48
CA ASN A 83 15.22 -24.67 22.21
C ASN A 83 14.30 -23.67 21.50
N TRP A 84 14.36 -23.61 20.16
CA TRP A 84 13.47 -22.79 19.36
C TRP A 84 12.00 -23.20 19.50
N SER A 85 11.68 -24.49 19.45
CA SER A 85 10.28 -24.96 19.55
C SER A 85 9.70 -24.70 20.94
N VAL A 86 10.50 -24.90 21.99
CA VAL A 86 10.12 -24.58 23.38
C VAL A 86 9.92 -23.07 23.55
N ASN A 87 10.82 -22.23 23.04
CA ASN A 87 10.65 -20.78 23.10
C ASN A 87 9.41 -20.31 22.32
N THR A 88 9.22 -20.82 21.12
CA THR A 88 8.05 -20.52 20.28
C THR A 88 6.75 -20.88 20.99
N PHE A 89 6.68 -22.05 21.62
CA PHE A 89 5.52 -22.46 22.40
C PHE A 89 5.27 -21.51 23.57
N LYS A 90 6.31 -21.12 24.33
CA LYS A 90 6.19 -20.17 25.44
C LYS A 90 5.66 -18.81 24.99
N CYS A 91 6.22 -18.26 23.93
CA CYS A 91 5.79 -16.97 23.37
C CYS A 91 4.35 -17.05 22.86
N THR A 92 3.99 -18.14 22.19
CA THR A 92 2.62 -18.38 21.71
C THR A 92 1.64 -18.44 22.88
N LYS A 93 2.01 -19.16 23.95
CA LYS A 93 1.21 -19.24 25.18
C LYS A 93 1.04 -17.85 25.80
N GLN A 94 2.12 -17.07 25.91
CA GLN A 94 2.08 -15.71 26.45
C GLN A 94 1.13 -14.80 25.64
N ILE A 95 1.21 -14.84 24.30
CA ILE A 95 0.30 -14.08 23.42
C ILE A 95 -1.16 -14.47 23.65
N ILE A 96 -1.46 -15.77 23.77
CA ILE A 96 -2.82 -16.25 24.00
C ILE A 96 -3.31 -15.77 25.37
N GLU A 97 -2.50 -15.91 26.42
CA GLU A 97 -2.84 -15.48 27.78
C GLU A 97 -3.11 -13.98 27.85
N GLU A 98 -2.36 -13.15 27.12
CA GLU A 98 -2.62 -11.72 26.99
C GLU A 98 -3.96 -11.43 26.28
N LYS A 99 -4.23 -12.11 25.16
CA LYS A 99 -5.46 -11.92 24.38
C LYS A 99 -6.73 -12.30 25.15
N ILE A 100 -6.67 -13.31 26.01
CA ILE A 100 -7.80 -13.76 26.83
C ILE A 100 -7.87 -13.04 28.19
N GLY A 101 -6.95 -12.11 28.47
CA GLY A 101 -6.89 -11.36 29.73
C GLY A 101 -6.35 -12.15 30.93
N ALA A 102 -5.77 -13.33 30.71
CA ALA A 102 -5.15 -14.15 31.75
C ALA A 102 -3.73 -13.68 32.12
N ALA A 103 -3.11 -12.84 31.30
CA ALA A 103 -1.85 -12.16 31.58
C ALA A 103 -1.92 -10.69 31.13
N THR A 104 -1.22 -9.80 31.84
CA THR A 104 -1.11 -8.39 31.45
C THR A 104 0.20 -8.19 30.69
N PRO A 105 0.17 -7.63 29.47
CA PRO A 105 1.39 -7.33 28.72
C PRO A 105 2.20 -6.22 29.40
N THR A 106 3.53 -6.28 29.28
CA THR A 106 4.37 -5.11 29.59
C THR A 106 4.02 -3.97 28.65
N CYS A 107 3.59 -2.84 29.21
CA CYS A 107 3.07 -1.69 28.47
C CYS A 107 3.97 -0.45 28.63
N ASP A 108 4.15 0.30 27.55
CA ASP A 108 4.71 1.65 27.55
C ASP A 108 3.75 2.56 26.77
N GLU A 109 2.79 3.14 27.48
CA GLU A 109 1.72 3.95 26.90
C GLU A 109 2.25 5.09 26.02
N LYS A 110 3.38 5.71 26.41
CA LYS A 110 3.97 6.82 25.66
C LYS A 110 4.55 6.34 24.34
N LEU A 111 5.27 5.21 24.36
CA LEU A 111 5.80 4.61 23.14
C LEU A 111 4.68 4.09 22.24
N ASP A 112 3.65 3.46 22.81
CA ASP A 112 2.50 2.94 22.08
C ASP A 112 1.74 4.06 21.35
N LEU A 113 1.53 5.20 22.00
CA LEU A 113 0.91 6.38 21.37
C LEU A 113 1.77 6.92 20.22
N ARG A 114 3.10 6.98 20.40
CA ARG A 114 4.03 7.39 19.32
C ARG A 114 3.98 6.41 18.14
N ILE A 115 3.94 5.10 18.41
CA ILE A 115 3.83 4.07 17.37
C ILE A 115 2.50 4.19 16.63
N GLU A 116 1.39 4.45 17.32
CA GLU A 116 0.10 4.62 16.63
C GLU A 116 0.07 5.88 15.76
N THR A 117 0.63 6.98 16.25
CA THR A 117 0.83 8.20 15.45
C THR A 117 1.66 7.91 14.20
N LEU A 118 2.71 7.08 14.34
CA LEU A 118 3.55 6.67 13.22
C LEU A 118 2.78 5.83 12.19
N ARG A 119 1.96 4.86 12.63
CA ARG A 119 1.10 4.06 11.74
C ARG A 119 0.09 4.92 11.01
N GLN A 120 -0.54 5.86 11.71
CA GLN A 120 -1.47 6.79 11.10
C GLN A 120 -0.79 7.64 10.02
N MET A 121 0.41 8.14 10.31
CA MET A 121 1.20 8.89 9.35
C MET A 121 1.55 8.03 8.12
N GLN A 122 1.98 6.77 8.30
CA GLN A 122 2.25 5.85 7.19
C GLN A 122 1.00 5.64 6.32
N ARG A 123 -0.19 5.46 6.93
CA ARG A 123 -1.46 5.33 6.22
C ARG A 123 -1.76 6.56 5.37
N GLN A 124 -1.58 7.77 5.92
CA GLN A 124 -1.79 9.02 5.20
C GLN A 124 -0.86 9.16 3.97
N TYR A 125 0.43 8.83 4.11
CA TYR A 125 1.35 8.85 2.97
C TYR A 125 1.00 7.80 1.90
N ARG A 126 0.47 6.64 2.30
CA ARG A 126 0.00 5.63 1.35
C ARG A 126 -1.23 6.12 0.57
N THR A 127 -2.21 6.71 1.25
CA THR A 127 -3.37 7.33 0.58
C THR A 127 -2.91 8.39 -0.41
N LEU A 128 -1.99 9.28 -0.01
CA LEU A 128 -1.43 10.30 -0.91
C LEU A 128 -0.72 9.69 -2.13
N LEU A 129 0.04 8.62 -1.94
CA LEU A 129 0.69 7.88 -3.04
C LEU A 129 -0.35 7.30 -4.01
N ASP A 130 -1.42 6.73 -3.50
CA ASP A 130 -2.49 6.15 -4.32
C ASP A 130 -3.25 7.24 -5.10
N ASP A 131 -3.53 8.37 -4.47
CA ASP A 131 -4.18 9.50 -5.13
C ASP A 131 -3.28 10.12 -6.22
N ALA A 132 -1.98 10.29 -5.94
CA ALA A 132 -1.02 10.76 -6.93
C ALA A 132 -0.90 9.79 -8.12
N ARG A 133 -0.96 8.47 -7.89
CA ARG A 133 -0.99 7.46 -8.96
C ARG A 133 -2.26 7.53 -9.79
N ARG A 134 -3.42 7.71 -9.17
CA ARG A 134 -4.70 7.88 -9.87
C ARG A 134 -4.70 9.16 -10.71
N PHE A 135 -4.17 10.25 -10.15
CA PHE A 135 -4.00 11.50 -10.88
C PHE A 135 -3.10 11.32 -12.09
N SER A 136 -1.91 10.72 -11.90
CA SER A 136 -0.97 10.43 -13.00
C SER A 136 -1.62 9.58 -14.09
N LEU A 137 -2.40 8.57 -13.74
CA LEU A 137 -3.13 7.75 -14.71
C LEU A 137 -4.19 8.55 -15.47
N SER A 138 -4.93 9.42 -14.80
CA SER A 138 -5.92 10.31 -15.43
C SER A 138 -5.24 11.28 -16.41
N LEU A 139 -4.15 11.92 -15.97
CA LEU A 139 -3.38 12.84 -16.81
C LEU A 139 -2.81 12.13 -18.05
N ALA A 140 -2.34 10.89 -17.92
CA ALA A 140 -1.84 10.11 -19.06
C ALA A 140 -2.93 9.88 -20.12
N LYS A 141 -4.17 9.60 -19.67
CA LYS A 141 -5.32 9.48 -20.57
C LYS A 141 -5.65 10.82 -21.24
N THR A 142 -5.64 11.92 -20.48
CA THR A 142 -5.87 13.27 -21.05
C THR A 142 -4.85 13.61 -22.13
N VAL A 143 -3.57 13.38 -21.86
CA VAL A 143 -2.47 13.64 -22.82
C VAL A 143 -2.63 12.78 -24.08
N GLN A 144 -3.06 11.52 -23.94
CA GLN A 144 -3.35 10.67 -25.10
C GLN A 144 -4.49 11.25 -25.95
N ILE A 145 -5.59 11.65 -25.33
CA ILE A 145 -6.75 12.22 -26.03
C ILE A 145 -6.37 13.54 -26.71
N GLN A 146 -5.57 14.39 -26.07
CA GLN A 146 -5.06 15.64 -26.67
C GLN A 146 -4.26 15.37 -27.95
N ARG A 147 -3.45 14.31 -27.97
CA ARG A 147 -2.68 13.91 -29.16
C ARG A 147 -3.59 13.49 -30.31
N GLU A 148 -4.59 12.66 -30.03
CA GLU A 148 -5.56 12.20 -31.02
C GLU A 148 -6.38 13.38 -31.57
N PHE A 149 -6.83 14.27 -30.67
CA PHE A 149 -7.57 15.47 -31.03
C PHE A 149 -6.75 16.43 -31.90
N ALA A 150 -5.46 16.64 -31.58
CA ALA A 150 -4.55 17.43 -32.41
C ALA A 150 -4.41 16.86 -33.83
N GLY A 151 -4.33 15.52 -33.94
CA GLY A 151 -4.30 14.82 -35.23
C GLY A 151 -5.58 15.03 -36.04
N HIS A 152 -6.75 14.94 -35.41
CA HIS A 152 -8.04 15.19 -36.07
C HIS A 152 -8.17 16.64 -36.53
N LEU A 153 -7.78 17.62 -35.71
CA LEU A 153 -7.78 19.04 -36.09
C LEU A 153 -6.93 19.30 -37.34
N ALA A 154 -5.72 18.73 -37.37
CA ALA A 154 -4.84 18.84 -38.53
C ALA A 154 -5.44 18.18 -39.79
N HIS A 155 -6.07 17.02 -39.64
CA HIS A 155 -6.70 16.30 -40.76
C HIS A 155 -7.89 17.06 -41.34
N VAL A 156 -8.81 17.54 -40.50
CA VAL A 156 -9.97 18.33 -40.95
C VAL A 156 -9.53 19.65 -41.57
N GLY A 157 -8.50 20.30 -41.01
CA GLY A 157 -7.93 21.53 -41.57
C GLY A 157 -7.39 21.39 -42.99
N GLN A 158 -6.93 20.20 -43.39
CA GLN A 158 -6.51 19.91 -44.77
C GLN A 158 -7.70 19.77 -45.74
N GLN A 159 -8.87 19.40 -45.22
CA GLN A 159 -10.10 19.21 -46.01
C GLN A 159 -10.95 20.49 -46.12
N GLN A 160 -10.66 21.51 -45.30
CA GLN A 160 -11.43 22.75 -45.20
C GLN A 160 -10.50 23.96 -45.46
N PRO A 161 -10.19 24.27 -46.73
CA PRO A 161 -9.24 25.33 -47.11
C PRO A 161 -9.64 26.72 -46.60
N GLU A 162 -10.94 26.96 -46.39
CA GLU A 162 -11.47 28.21 -45.84
C GLU A 162 -11.17 28.41 -44.35
N LEU A 163 -10.85 27.33 -43.62
CA LEU A 163 -10.64 27.32 -42.17
C LEU A 163 -9.26 26.75 -41.78
N THR A 164 -8.36 26.55 -42.74
CA THR A 164 -7.06 25.89 -42.50
C THR A 164 -6.24 26.60 -41.43
N GLY A 165 -6.29 27.94 -41.36
CA GLY A 165 -5.55 28.73 -40.38
C GLY A 165 -5.99 28.44 -38.94
N GLU A 166 -7.30 28.43 -38.70
CA GLU A 166 -7.92 28.18 -37.40
C GLU A 166 -7.68 26.74 -36.95
N PHE A 167 -7.84 25.77 -37.84
CA PHE A 167 -7.56 24.36 -37.56
C PHE A 167 -6.08 24.14 -37.25
N ALA A 168 -5.17 24.74 -38.03
CA ALA A 168 -3.73 24.63 -37.81
C ALA A 168 -3.32 25.24 -36.47
N CYS A 169 -3.83 26.44 -36.13
CA CYS A 169 -3.55 27.09 -34.85
C CYS A 169 -3.99 26.23 -33.67
N ASN A 170 -5.20 25.64 -33.71
CA ASN A 170 -5.70 24.76 -32.65
C ASN A 170 -4.93 23.43 -32.58
N ALA A 171 -4.54 22.86 -33.73
CA ALA A 171 -3.75 21.63 -33.78
C ALA A 171 -2.38 21.83 -33.12
N GLU A 172 -1.68 22.93 -33.43
CA GLU A 172 -0.40 23.28 -32.82
C GLU A 172 -0.51 23.53 -31.32
N LEU A 173 -1.58 24.21 -30.86
CA LEU A 173 -1.85 24.39 -29.43
C LEU A 173 -1.99 23.05 -28.69
N GLN A 174 -2.76 22.10 -29.26
CA GLN A 174 -2.95 20.78 -28.65
C GLN A 174 -1.68 19.92 -28.68
N LYS A 175 -0.84 20.04 -29.73
CA LYS A 175 0.49 19.43 -29.75
C LYS A 175 1.39 19.97 -28.64
N ALA A 176 1.46 21.29 -28.47
CA ALA A 176 2.22 21.91 -27.40
C ALA A 176 1.71 21.49 -26.01
N ALA A 177 0.39 21.44 -25.82
CA ALA A 177 -0.24 20.96 -24.58
C ALA A 177 0.12 19.49 -24.29
N THR A 178 0.13 18.64 -25.33
CA THR A 178 0.54 17.23 -25.22
C THR A 178 1.99 17.12 -24.75
N THR A 179 2.93 17.84 -25.37
CA THR A 179 4.35 17.82 -24.99
C THR A 179 4.57 18.30 -23.55
N ASN A 180 3.90 19.38 -23.14
CA ASN A 180 3.99 19.88 -21.77
C ASN A 180 3.34 18.91 -20.77
N GLY A 181 2.26 18.23 -21.17
CA GLY A 181 1.59 17.22 -20.36
C GLY A 181 2.44 15.97 -20.13
N GLU A 182 3.20 15.53 -21.14
CA GLU A 182 4.19 14.45 -21.01
C GLU A 182 5.29 14.79 -20.00
N LYS A 183 5.80 16.03 -20.03
CA LYS A 183 6.78 16.51 -19.05
C LYS A 183 6.20 16.49 -17.63
N LEU A 184 4.96 16.97 -17.45
CA LEU A 184 4.29 16.93 -16.15
C LEU A 184 4.06 15.48 -15.67
N LEU A 185 3.73 14.55 -16.57
CA LEU A 185 3.61 13.12 -16.23
C LEU A 185 4.90 12.55 -15.66
N CYS A 186 6.05 12.86 -16.27
CA CYS A 186 7.35 12.43 -15.76
C CYS A 186 7.62 12.94 -14.33
N VAL A 187 7.18 14.16 -14.00
CA VAL A 187 7.26 14.70 -12.63
C VAL A 187 6.37 13.90 -11.67
N PHE A 188 5.12 13.60 -12.05
CA PHE A 188 4.22 12.78 -11.21
C PHE A 188 4.75 11.36 -10.99
N GLU A 189 5.34 10.73 -12.01
CA GLU A 189 5.99 9.43 -11.86
C GLU A 189 7.14 9.48 -10.85
N ALA A 190 7.98 10.52 -10.91
CA ALA A 190 9.09 10.72 -10.00
C ALA A 190 8.62 10.95 -8.56
N PHE A 191 7.61 11.80 -8.38
CA PHE A 191 6.96 12.04 -7.09
C PHE A 191 6.38 10.75 -6.51
N CYS A 192 5.68 9.96 -7.31
CA CYS A 192 5.18 8.64 -6.91
C CYS A 192 6.31 7.68 -6.52
N GLY A 193 7.44 7.72 -7.24
CA GLY A 193 8.65 6.96 -6.91
C GLY A 193 9.21 7.33 -5.55
N GLY A 194 9.36 8.64 -5.27
CA GLY A 194 9.83 9.15 -3.98
C GLY A 194 8.91 8.74 -2.81
N LEU A 195 7.60 8.89 -2.98
CA LEU A 195 6.61 8.45 -1.99
C LEU A 195 6.61 6.93 -1.79
N ASN A 196 6.77 6.15 -2.86
CA ASN A 196 6.84 4.69 -2.76
C ASN A 196 8.04 4.24 -1.93
N THR A 197 9.22 4.84 -2.13
CA THR A 197 10.41 4.57 -1.31
C THR A 197 10.21 5.00 0.13
N LEU A 198 9.62 6.17 0.36
CA LEU A 198 9.33 6.63 1.72
C LEU A 198 8.43 5.62 2.45
N VAL A 199 7.27 5.26 1.86
CA VAL A 199 6.26 4.40 2.50
C VAL A 199 6.68 2.94 2.61
N ASN A 200 7.19 2.35 1.52
CA ASN A 200 7.43 0.90 1.44
C ASN A 200 8.84 0.50 1.87
N GLN A 201 9.78 1.44 1.95
CA GLN A 201 11.14 1.15 2.43
C GLN A 201 11.41 1.83 3.77
N THR A 202 11.24 3.15 3.84
CA THR A 202 11.72 3.94 5.00
C THR A 202 10.82 3.76 6.23
N PHE A 203 9.51 3.88 6.06
CA PHE A 203 8.56 3.56 7.13
C PHE A 203 8.65 2.08 7.50
N GLU A 204 8.75 1.19 6.50
CA GLU A 204 8.78 -0.26 6.74
C GLU A 204 10.01 -0.70 7.55
N ASP A 205 11.17 -0.08 7.33
CA ASP A 205 12.38 -0.34 8.12
C ASP A 205 12.20 -0.01 9.61
N THR A 206 11.47 1.06 9.93
CA THR A 206 11.13 1.42 11.32
C THR A 206 10.05 0.48 11.88
N MET A 207 9.03 0.15 11.08
CA MET A 207 7.96 -0.77 11.46
C MET A 207 8.49 -2.19 11.74
N LEU A 208 9.49 -2.64 10.99
CA LEU A 208 10.17 -3.91 11.24
C LEU A 208 10.85 -3.92 12.61
N THR A 209 11.56 -2.84 12.99
CA THR A 209 12.18 -2.74 14.31
C THR A 209 11.14 -2.71 15.43
N ILE A 210 10.00 -2.04 15.23
CA ILE A 210 8.88 -2.08 16.17
C ILE A 210 8.31 -3.51 16.31
N ARG A 211 8.18 -4.25 15.21
CA ARG A 211 7.74 -5.66 15.25
C ARG A 211 8.73 -6.54 16.02
N ASN A 212 10.03 -6.34 15.81
CA ASN A 212 11.07 -7.06 16.55
C ASN A 212 11.06 -6.73 18.04
N MET A 213 10.91 -5.45 18.41
CA MET A 213 10.76 -5.03 19.80
C MET A 213 9.53 -5.67 20.46
N ASN A 214 8.39 -5.71 19.77
CA ASN A 214 7.18 -6.35 20.28
C ASN A 214 7.34 -7.86 20.46
N ALA A 215 8.08 -8.54 19.58
CA ALA A 215 8.43 -9.95 19.74
C ALA A 215 9.33 -10.17 20.97
N ALA A 216 10.36 -9.32 21.14
CA ALA A 216 11.23 -9.36 22.31
C ALA A 216 10.48 -9.07 23.62
N ARG A 217 9.47 -8.19 23.60
CA ARG A 217 8.58 -7.97 24.76
C ARG A 217 7.80 -9.23 25.14
N VAL A 218 7.26 -9.97 24.16
CA VAL A 218 6.59 -11.25 24.42
C VAL A 218 7.55 -12.25 25.06
N GLU A 219 8.78 -12.35 24.54
CA GLU A 219 9.82 -13.22 25.11
C GLU A 219 10.17 -12.81 26.55
N PHE A 220 10.39 -11.52 26.78
CA PHE A 220 10.61 -10.96 28.11
C PHE A 220 9.50 -11.36 29.08
N ASP A 221 8.24 -11.17 28.70
CA ASP A 221 7.09 -11.49 29.56
C ASP A 221 6.97 -13.00 29.83
N ALA A 222 7.23 -13.83 28.81
CA ALA A 222 7.22 -15.28 28.96
C ALA A 222 8.32 -15.79 29.91
N TYR A 223 9.56 -15.28 29.77
CA TYR A 223 10.68 -15.67 30.63
C TYR A 223 10.57 -15.10 32.05
N ARG A 224 10.01 -13.89 32.21
CA ARG A 224 9.65 -13.32 33.52
C ARG A 224 8.73 -14.25 34.28
N LYS A 225 7.63 -14.69 33.63
CA LYS A 225 6.65 -15.60 34.21
C LYS A 225 7.25 -16.97 34.56
N GLU A 226 8.14 -17.51 33.73
CA GLU A 226 8.85 -18.76 34.01
C GLU A 226 9.75 -18.65 35.25
N ALA A 227 10.59 -17.61 35.32
CA ALA A 227 11.49 -17.38 36.43
C ALA A 227 10.71 -17.21 37.75
N GLU A 228 9.60 -16.48 37.74
CA GLU A 228 8.72 -16.31 38.90
C GLU A 228 8.06 -17.62 39.33
N SER A 229 7.59 -18.42 38.39
CA SER A 229 6.96 -19.74 38.67
C SER A 229 7.94 -20.71 39.33
N ILE A 230 9.17 -20.80 38.81
CA ILE A 230 10.22 -21.67 39.38
C ILE A 230 10.63 -21.16 40.77
N ARG A 231 10.76 -19.84 40.94
CA ARG A 231 11.07 -19.20 42.23
C ARG A 231 10.00 -19.43 43.29
N LEU A 232 8.72 -19.47 42.91
CA LEU A 232 7.62 -19.81 43.82
C LEU A 232 7.62 -21.30 44.17
N THR A 233 7.97 -22.15 43.22
CA THR A 233 8.07 -23.60 43.43
C THR A 233 9.21 -23.93 44.39
N SER A 234 10.39 -23.31 44.22
CA SER A 234 11.54 -23.51 45.11
C SER A 234 11.28 -23.05 46.55
N LYS A 235 10.49 -21.98 46.75
CA LYS A 235 10.08 -21.51 48.07
C LYS A 235 9.09 -22.44 48.79
N LYS A 236 8.28 -23.20 48.03
CA LYS A 236 7.28 -24.12 48.60
C LYS A 236 7.85 -25.49 48.95
N SER A 237 8.91 -25.93 48.26
CA SER A 237 9.65 -27.11 48.68
C SER A 237 10.60 -26.73 49.83
N ASN A 238 10.29 -27.13 51.07
CA ASN A 238 11.14 -26.93 52.25
C ASN A 238 12.48 -27.71 52.21
N GLN A 239 12.95 -28.09 51.02
CA GLN A 239 14.21 -28.80 50.77
C GLN A 239 14.98 -28.06 49.67
N SER A 240 16.25 -27.78 49.95
CA SER A 240 17.22 -27.24 48.99
C SER A 240 17.60 -28.32 47.97
N ASP A 241 16.75 -28.54 46.97
CA ASP A 241 17.05 -29.42 45.85
C ASP A 241 18.00 -28.71 44.87
N ALA A 242 19.23 -29.20 44.74
CA ALA A 242 20.24 -28.68 43.83
C ALA A 242 19.76 -28.63 42.37
N VAL A 243 18.84 -29.51 41.97
CA VAL A 243 18.24 -29.52 40.63
C VAL A 243 17.29 -28.34 40.42
N ILE A 244 16.48 -28.01 41.44
CA ILE A 244 15.57 -26.86 41.39
C ILE A 244 16.37 -25.56 41.36
N GLN A 245 17.43 -25.48 42.15
CA GLN A 245 18.31 -24.30 42.19
C GLN A 245 18.98 -24.06 40.83
N ARG A 246 19.54 -25.11 40.21
CA ARG A 246 20.12 -25.00 38.87
C ARG A 246 19.11 -24.54 37.81
N ARG A 247 17.88 -25.07 37.84
CA ARG A 247 16.81 -24.64 36.93
C ARG A 247 16.42 -23.18 37.14
N LEU A 248 16.43 -22.71 38.38
CA LEU A 248 16.17 -21.32 38.71
C LEU A 248 17.27 -20.41 38.15
N ASP A 249 18.54 -20.77 38.34
CA ASP A 249 19.68 -20.00 37.82
C ASP A 249 19.65 -19.92 36.28
N GLU A 250 19.34 -21.03 35.60
CA GLU A 250 19.16 -21.07 34.15
C GLU A 250 17.97 -20.19 33.69
N ALA A 251 16.85 -20.19 34.42
CA ALA A 251 15.68 -19.37 34.10
C ALA A 251 15.95 -17.87 34.32
N LEU A 252 16.66 -17.50 35.39
CA LEU A 252 17.06 -16.13 35.68
C LEU A 252 18.02 -15.60 34.61
N THR A 253 18.98 -16.42 34.16
CA THR A 253 19.89 -16.05 33.07
C THR A 253 19.13 -15.75 31.78
N ARG A 254 18.16 -16.59 31.40
CA ARG A 254 17.33 -16.36 30.20
C ARG A 254 16.45 -15.12 30.32
N PHE A 255 15.91 -14.87 31.51
CA PHE A 255 15.14 -13.66 31.80
C PHE A 255 16.00 -12.40 31.66
N GLN A 256 17.24 -12.40 32.17
CA GLN A 256 18.15 -11.27 32.01
C GLN A 256 18.51 -11.00 30.55
N ILE A 257 18.78 -12.07 29.77
CA ILE A 257 19.07 -11.94 28.33
C ILE A 257 17.87 -11.37 27.57
N SER A 258 16.65 -11.83 27.87
CA SER A 258 15.45 -11.31 27.19
C SER A 258 15.12 -9.87 27.61
N GLU A 259 15.41 -9.49 28.86
CA GLU A 259 15.30 -8.12 29.35
C GLU A 259 16.26 -7.18 28.62
N GLU A 260 17.55 -7.52 28.52
CA GLU A 260 18.55 -6.74 27.79
C GLU A 260 18.15 -6.57 26.32
N ASN A 261 17.81 -7.67 25.63
CA ASN A 261 17.37 -7.63 24.24
C ASN A 261 16.13 -6.74 24.02
N PHE A 262 15.15 -6.81 24.92
CA PHE A 262 13.96 -5.96 24.85
C PHE A 262 14.30 -4.47 25.03
N LEU A 263 15.14 -4.14 26.01
CA LEU A 263 15.56 -2.76 26.27
C LEU A 263 16.40 -2.19 25.12
N ASP A 264 17.30 -2.99 24.54
CA ASP A 264 18.10 -2.60 23.38
C ASP A 264 17.22 -2.32 22.16
N LEU A 265 16.26 -3.21 21.87
CA LEU A 265 15.31 -3.01 20.77
C LEU A 265 14.42 -1.78 21.01
N LYS A 266 14.03 -1.52 22.27
CA LYS A 266 13.28 -0.32 22.64
C LYS A 266 14.07 0.96 22.37
N ALA A 267 15.37 0.98 22.72
CA ALA A 267 16.26 2.08 22.39
C ALA A 267 16.45 2.23 20.87
N ALA A 268 16.58 1.12 20.14
CA ALA A 268 16.67 1.13 18.69
C ALA A 268 15.41 1.70 18.01
N VAL A 269 14.21 1.37 18.51
CA VAL A 269 12.95 1.98 18.04
C VAL A 269 12.99 3.50 18.20
N ASP A 270 13.43 4.02 19.34
CA ASP A 270 13.51 5.47 19.55
C ASP A 270 14.43 6.16 18.54
N VAL A 271 15.63 5.60 18.32
CA VAL A 271 16.58 6.10 17.33
C VAL A 271 15.99 6.05 15.92
N LYS A 272 15.39 4.91 15.53
CA LYS A 272 14.77 4.77 14.20
C LYS A 272 13.61 5.74 13.96
N MET A 273 12.77 5.97 14.97
CA MET A 273 11.69 6.96 14.86
C MET A 273 12.22 8.38 14.65
N ARG A 274 13.33 8.76 15.30
CA ARG A 274 13.98 10.06 15.08
C ARG A 274 14.58 10.18 13.68
N LEU A 275 15.33 9.17 13.24
CA LEU A 275 15.92 9.14 11.89
C LEU A 275 14.84 9.16 10.81
N LEU A 276 13.76 8.40 10.99
CA LEU A 276 12.61 8.43 10.08
C LEU A 276 11.96 9.81 10.03
N HIS A 277 11.81 10.49 11.16
CA HIS A 277 11.24 11.84 11.19
C HIS A 277 12.09 12.80 10.36
N GLU A 278 13.40 12.83 10.58
CA GLU A 278 14.34 13.69 9.83
C GLU A 278 14.33 13.37 8.33
N ASN A 279 14.41 12.08 7.99
CA ASN A 279 14.39 11.64 6.59
C ASN A 279 13.07 12.01 5.90
N ARG A 280 11.94 11.72 6.54
CA ARG A 280 10.60 12.04 6.03
C ARG A 280 10.45 13.53 5.76
N VAL A 281 10.83 14.39 6.72
CA VAL A 281 10.72 15.85 6.55
C VAL A 281 11.56 16.30 5.36
N ARG A 282 12.82 15.87 5.29
CA ARG A 282 13.73 16.22 4.19
C ARG A 282 13.21 15.78 2.82
N VAL A 283 12.83 14.50 2.70
CA VAL A 283 12.35 13.90 1.45
C VAL A 283 11.05 14.58 1.01
N MET A 284 10.10 14.79 1.94
CA MET A 284 8.81 15.38 1.58
C MET A 284 8.90 16.86 1.26
N GLN A 285 9.72 17.65 1.97
CA GLN A 285 9.94 19.06 1.62
C GLN A 285 10.46 19.18 0.18
N HIS A 286 11.44 18.36 -0.19
CA HIS A 286 11.98 18.33 -1.54
C HIS A 286 10.93 17.91 -2.59
N ASN A 287 10.30 16.75 -2.40
CA ASN A 287 9.33 16.20 -3.35
C ASN A 287 8.09 17.11 -3.53
N LEU A 288 7.57 17.69 -2.43
CA LEU A 288 6.42 18.60 -2.49
C LEU A 288 6.79 19.92 -3.18
N SER A 289 7.98 20.46 -2.91
CA SER A 289 8.44 21.69 -3.57
C SER A 289 8.58 21.47 -5.07
N LEU A 290 9.19 20.37 -5.50
CA LEU A 290 9.37 20.10 -6.94
C LEU A 290 8.03 19.83 -7.63
N LEU A 291 7.12 19.08 -7.00
CA LEU A 291 5.78 18.87 -7.53
C LEU A 291 5.08 20.22 -7.77
N ASN A 292 5.07 21.09 -6.75
CA ASN A 292 4.46 22.40 -6.85
C ASN A 292 5.07 23.27 -7.95
N ASN A 293 6.41 23.28 -8.07
CA ASN A 293 7.12 24.05 -9.09
C ASN A 293 6.76 23.58 -10.51
N ALA A 294 6.73 22.28 -10.74
CA ALA A 294 6.35 21.69 -12.01
C ALA A 294 4.88 21.95 -12.35
N THR A 295 3.96 21.75 -11.39
CA THR A 295 2.54 22.01 -11.60
C THR A 295 2.28 23.47 -11.93
N SER A 296 2.93 24.39 -11.21
CA SER A 296 2.83 25.83 -11.48
C SER A 296 3.36 26.18 -12.87
N ALA A 297 4.54 25.66 -13.23
CA ALA A 297 5.16 25.89 -14.54
C ALA A 297 4.29 25.36 -15.70
N TYR A 298 3.67 24.19 -15.52
CA TYR A 298 2.74 23.63 -16.50
C TYR A 298 1.53 24.54 -16.74
N PHE A 299 0.87 25.01 -15.68
CA PHE A 299 -0.32 25.85 -15.83
C PHE A 299 -0.01 27.29 -16.28
N SER A 300 1.19 27.80 -15.99
CA SER A 300 1.65 29.09 -16.51
C SER A 300 2.23 29.03 -17.93
N GLY A 301 2.39 27.83 -18.51
CA GLY A 301 3.00 27.64 -19.82
C GLY A 301 4.52 27.87 -19.85
N ASP A 302 5.19 27.85 -18.70
CA ASP A 302 6.64 28.08 -18.58
C ASP A 302 7.41 26.76 -18.80
N VAL A 303 7.77 26.52 -20.05
CA VAL A 303 8.42 25.26 -20.48
C VAL A 303 9.83 25.12 -19.91
N ASP A 304 10.57 26.23 -19.80
CA ASP A 304 11.95 26.22 -19.30
C ASP A 304 11.99 25.88 -17.81
N LYS A 305 11.07 26.44 -17.02
CA LYS A 305 10.94 26.11 -15.60
C LYS A 305 10.47 24.67 -15.38
N LEU A 306 9.61 24.15 -16.26
CA LEU A 306 9.18 22.76 -16.22
C LEU A 306 10.36 21.80 -16.50
N ASP A 307 11.19 22.11 -17.49
CA ASP A 307 12.39 21.33 -17.81
C ASP A 307 13.45 21.39 -16.71
N LEU A 308 13.64 22.56 -16.09
CA LEU A 308 14.52 22.72 -14.93
C LEU A 308 14.07 21.83 -13.76
N THR A 309 12.76 21.79 -13.51
CA THR A 309 12.20 20.98 -12.41
C THR A 309 12.35 19.48 -12.67
N LEU A 310 12.21 19.03 -13.93
CA LEU A 310 12.46 17.64 -14.32
C LEU A 310 13.91 17.21 -14.05
N ARG A 311 14.87 18.09 -14.34
CA ARG A 311 16.28 17.85 -14.02
C ARG A 311 16.51 17.75 -12.52
N GLN A 312 15.84 18.58 -11.72
CA GLN A 312 15.92 18.56 -10.26
C GLN A 312 15.31 17.29 -9.64
N PHE A 313 14.27 16.72 -10.25
CA PHE A 313 13.73 15.40 -9.89
C PHE A 313 14.67 14.24 -10.27
N ASN A 314 15.80 14.52 -10.94
CA ASN A 314 16.75 13.54 -11.48
C ASN A 314 16.08 12.54 -12.45
N VAL A 315 15.04 12.99 -13.16
CA VAL A 315 14.26 12.17 -14.09
C VAL A 315 14.97 12.17 -15.44
N LYS A 316 15.42 10.99 -15.88
CA LYS A 316 15.73 10.76 -17.29
C LYS A 316 14.41 10.86 -18.07
N ILE A 317 14.25 11.90 -18.88
CA ILE A 317 13.15 12.01 -19.84
C ILE A 317 13.18 10.75 -20.70
N MET A 318 12.21 9.86 -20.51
CA MET A 318 12.11 8.64 -21.30
C MET A 318 11.58 8.99 -22.69
N SER A 319 12.15 8.39 -23.73
CA SER A 319 11.78 8.62 -25.14
C SER A 319 10.25 8.47 -25.35
N PRO A 320 9.61 9.32 -26.20
CA PRO A 320 8.16 9.34 -26.42
C PRO A 320 7.50 7.98 -26.69
N HIS A 321 8.25 7.04 -27.28
CA HIS A 321 7.77 5.68 -27.60
C HIS A 321 7.67 4.74 -26.39
N THR A 322 8.31 5.06 -25.26
CA THR A 322 8.33 4.22 -24.05
C THR A 322 7.24 4.59 -23.05
N VAL A 323 6.82 5.85 -23.03
CA VAL A 323 5.74 6.37 -22.17
C VAL A 323 4.41 5.71 -22.57
N THR A 324 4.06 5.73 -23.86
CA THR A 324 2.86 5.04 -24.38
C THR A 324 2.86 3.54 -24.05
N SER A 325 3.98 2.83 -24.16
CA SER A 325 4.06 1.39 -23.81
C SER A 325 3.83 1.11 -22.31
N ARG A 326 4.32 1.98 -21.42
CA ARG A 326 4.20 1.82 -19.96
C ARG A 326 2.76 1.97 -19.47
N TRP A 327 2.00 2.90 -20.04
CA TRP A 327 0.59 3.14 -19.67
C TRP A 327 -0.38 2.19 -20.37
N SER A 328 -0.05 1.74 -21.59
CA SER A 328 -0.85 0.73 -22.30
C SER A 328 -0.78 -0.67 -21.65
N LYS A 329 0.33 -1.03 -21.00
CA LYS A 329 0.50 -2.33 -20.32
C LYS A 329 -0.22 -2.48 -18.98
N LYS A 330 -0.75 -1.39 -18.40
CA LYS A 330 -1.53 -1.42 -17.14
C LYS A 330 -3.05 -1.41 -17.35
N GLN A 331 -3.51 -1.50 -18.59
CA GLN A 331 -4.91 -1.82 -18.86
C GLN A 331 -5.07 -3.34 -18.65
N PRO A 332 -6.02 -3.83 -17.82
CA PRO A 332 -6.46 -5.21 -17.99
C PRO A 332 -6.90 -5.35 -19.44
N SER A 333 -6.34 -6.34 -20.14
CA SER A 333 -6.72 -6.67 -21.50
C SER A 333 -8.24 -6.78 -21.55
N ARG A 334 -8.89 -5.83 -22.21
CA ARG A 334 -10.30 -5.93 -22.55
C ARG A 334 -10.40 -6.86 -23.76
N SER A 335 -10.07 -8.12 -23.52
CA SER A 335 -10.33 -9.25 -24.39
C SER A 335 -11.10 -10.24 -23.54
N ASP A 336 -12.41 -10.00 -23.45
CA ASP A 336 -13.42 -11.06 -23.54
C ASP A 336 -14.81 -10.42 -23.62
N SER A 337 -15.62 -11.00 -24.50
CA SER A 337 -17.08 -10.86 -24.62
C SER A 337 -17.64 -9.61 -25.30
N LEU A 338 -17.43 -9.51 -26.62
CA LEU A 338 -18.53 -9.14 -27.52
C LEU A 338 -19.13 -10.44 -28.07
N ASP A 339 -19.93 -11.13 -27.23
CA ASP A 339 -20.92 -12.06 -27.74
C ASP A 339 -22.18 -11.25 -28.05
N HIS A 340 -22.42 -11.03 -29.34
CA HIS A 340 -23.72 -10.65 -29.85
C HIS A 340 -24.66 -11.85 -29.62
N PRO A 341 -25.76 -11.73 -28.87
CA PRO A 341 -26.80 -12.74 -28.92
C PRO A 341 -27.48 -12.64 -30.28
N SER A 342 -27.25 -13.64 -31.12
CA SER A 342 -28.02 -13.96 -32.31
C SER A 342 -29.51 -13.89 -31.97
N GLN A 343 -30.20 -12.91 -32.57
CA GLN A 343 -31.66 -12.90 -32.52
C GLN A 343 -32.19 -14.12 -33.27
N PRO A 344 -33.11 -14.91 -32.69
CA PRO A 344 -33.79 -15.95 -33.41
C PRO A 344 -34.78 -15.30 -34.40
N VAL A 345 -34.61 -15.65 -35.68
CA VAL A 345 -35.55 -15.38 -36.76
C VAL A 345 -36.89 -16.04 -36.41
N CYS A 346 -37.86 -15.26 -35.94
CA CYS A 346 -39.24 -15.70 -35.79
C CYS A 346 -40.00 -15.48 -37.11
N ALA A 347 -40.53 -16.59 -37.64
CA ALA A 347 -41.40 -16.67 -38.80
C ALA A 347 -42.70 -15.84 -38.66
N PRO A 348 -43.33 -15.42 -39.78
CA PRO A 348 -44.49 -14.52 -39.77
C PRO A 348 -45.77 -15.21 -39.28
N LYS A 349 -46.52 -14.52 -38.41
CA LYS A 349 -47.85 -14.93 -37.91
C LYS A 349 -48.92 -14.75 -39.00
N PRO A 350 -49.88 -15.69 -39.15
CA PRO A 350 -51.04 -15.54 -40.02
C PRO A 350 -52.15 -14.67 -39.40
N PRO A 351 -53.05 -14.08 -40.23
CA PRO A 351 -54.03 -13.08 -39.78
C PRO A 351 -55.26 -13.71 -39.11
N SER A 352 -55.66 -13.16 -37.96
CA SER A 352 -56.89 -13.52 -37.24
C SER A 352 -58.11 -12.80 -37.82
N LYS A 353 -59.13 -13.58 -38.19
CA LYS A 353 -60.45 -13.12 -38.64
C LYS A 353 -61.32 -12.63 -37.48
N ASN A 354 -62.09 -11.58 -37.76
CA ASN A 354 -63.14 -10.99 -36.92
C ASN A 354 -64.31 -11.93 -36.63
N SER A 355 -64.86 -11.81 -35.42
CA SER A 355 -66.30 -11.83 -35.07
C SER A 355 -66.40 -11.44 -33.58
N ASN A 356 -67.37 -10.72 -33.02
CA ASN A 356 -68.49 -9.92 -33.49
C ASN A 356 -69.06 -9.20 -32.24
N LEU A 357 -69.58 -7.97 -32.43
CA LEU A 357 -70.74 -7.36 -31.71
C LEU A 357 -70.61 -7.12 -30.18
N SER A 358 -71.03 -6.00 -29.59
CA SER A 358 -71.86 -4.88 -30.06
C SER A 358 -71.71 -3.71 -29.06
N GLY A 359 -71.42 -2.52 -29.57
CA GLY A 359 -71.55 -1.24 -28.86
C GLY A 359 -72.82 -0.52 -29.30
N ILE A 360 -73.52 0.08 -28.34
CA ILE A 360 -74.74 0.87 -28.51
C ILE A 360 -74.38 2.36 -28.64
N SER A 361 -75.02 3.03 -29.60
CA SER A 361 -75.49 4.44 -29.58
C SER A 361 -74.53 5.61 -29.92
N ASN A 362 -74.86 6.20 -31.09
CA ASN A 362 -75.09 7.63 -31.41
C ASN A 362 -73.97 8.58 -31.86
N GLY A 363 -74.31 9.32 -32.95
CA GLY A 363 -73.70 10.55 -33.46
C GLY A 363 -73.31 10.44 -34.94
N SER A 364 -74.22 10.65 -35.91
CA SER A 364 -74.45 11.92 -36.65
C SER A 364 -73.19 12.42 -37.40
N ARG A 365 -73.15 12.83 -38.67
CA ARG A 365 -74.07 12.94 -39.83
C ARG A 365 -73.20 13.50 -40.98
N SER A 366 -73.60 13.27 -42.24
CA SER A 366 -73.37 14.12 -43.43
C SER A 366 -72.04 14.01 -44.21
N THR A 367 -72.03 13.39 -45.41
CA THR A 367 -72.27 13.95 -46.79
C THR A 367 -71.08 14.75 -47.32
N LEU A 368 -70.65 14.76 -48.59
CA LEU A 368 -71.13 14.26 -49.88
C LEU A 368 -69.96 14.46 -50.87
N HIS A 369 -69.92 13.61 -51.91
CA HIS A 369 -69.21 13.72 -53.20
C HIS A 369 -67.69 13.77 -53.29
#